data_AF-A0A1V3XXY0-F1
#
_entry.id   AF-A0A1V3XXY0-F1
#
_cell.length_a   1.000
_cell.length_b   1.000
_cell.length_c   1.000
_cell.angle_alpha   90.00
_cell.angle_beta   90.00
_cell.angle_gamma   90.00
#
_symmetry.space_group_name_H-M   'P 1'
#
loop_
_entity.id
_entity.type
_entity.pdbx_description
1 polymer ?
#
loop_
_entity_poly.entity_id
_entity_poly.type
_entity_poly.pdbx_seq_one_letter_code
_entity_poly.pdbx_strand_id
1 'polypeptide(L)'
;MFANSRRLAERLTARLNEIHAERCGEELPAAPDQKTNPKVAGGAPAHIMASGQSFGAPLLLARAHHGSVSKEQRALVEEDLKRGLLRAVVATSSLELGIDMGAVDLVIQVEAPPSVANGLQRIGRAGHQVGEISRGVLFPKHRTDLLGCAVSVQRMLAGQIETMRVPANPLDILAQHTVAAAALEPLNADRWFDTVRRSAPFATLPRGAFEATLDLLSGKYPSTEFAELRPRLVYDRDTGTLTARPGAQRLAVTSGGAIPDRGLFTVWLATEKPSRVGELDEEMVYESRPGDVISLGATSWRITEITHDRVLVIPAPGQPARLPFWRGDDVGRSAELGAALGALTGELARLNRDEFGKRCAALSFDDYATDNLWGLLDDQRAATRVVPTDTTLLVERFRDELGDWRVILHSRTGCGCTDRWRWRWAGGCGSATTSTRSPPPPTTASWFGCPTPGTHHPARNFSFSTPRRSTTSSPPRWASRHCSPPGSGSRRRGLCCCPVATPAAARRCGTSASAPPSCSRWPANIPTSRSCWKPSASACKTSTTARP
;
A
#
# COMPACT_ATOMS: atom_id res chain seq x y z
N MET A 1 1.64 22.11 -7.31
CA MET A 1 2.53 20.94 -7.51
C MET A 1 2.11 19.83 -6.56
N PHE A 2 2.11 18.57 -7.00
CA PHE A 2 1.82 17.40 -6.18
C PHE A 2 3.07 16.55 -5.96
N ALA A 3 3.22 16.04 -4.75
CA ALA A 3 4.27 15.13 -4.32
C ALA A 3 3.66 13.94 -3.57
N ASN A 4 4.17 12.73 -3.82
CA ASN A 4 3.62 11.51 -3.22
C ASN A 4 3.97 11.30 -1.73
N SER A 5 4.74 12.19 -1.10
CA SER A 5 5.00 12.13 0.35
C SER A 5 5.14 13.51 0.98
N ARG A 6 4.80 13.60 2.28
CA ARG A 6 4.87 14.86 3.06
C ARG A 6 6.29 15.44 3.06
N ARG A 7 7.28 14.57 3.31
CA ARG A 7 8.71 14.93 3.34
C ARG A 7 9.22 15.45 1.99
N LEU A 8 8.70 14.92 0.88
CA LEU A 8 9.05 15.41 -0.45
C LEU A 8 8.39 16.77 -0.72
N ALA A 9 7.15 17.00 -0.26
CA ALA A 9 6.47 18.28 -0.39
C ALA A 9 7.21 19.41 0.35
N GLU A 10 7.61 19.19 1.61
CA GLU A 10 8.42 20.16 2.38
C GLU A 10 9.76 20.45 1.68
N ARG A 11 10.49 19.39 1.29
CA ARG A 11 11.79 19.54 0.64
C ARG A 11 11.71 20.28 -0.70
N LEU A 12 10.69 20.00 -1.51
CA LEU A 12 10.45 20.72 -2.75
C LEU A 12 10.08 22.19 -2.49
N THR A 13 9.23 22.46 -1.49
CA THR A 13 8.86 23.83 -1.11
C THR A 13 10.10 24.65 -0.77
N ALA A 14 10.97 24.13 0.10
CA ALA A 14 12.21 24.81 0.46
C ALA A 14 13.12 25.05 -0.76
N ARG A 15 13.38 24.02 -1.58
CA ARG A 15 14.24 24.16 -2.77
C ARG A 15 13.68 25.11 -3.83
N LEU A 16 12.35 25.19 -3.99
CA LEU A 16 11.72 26.17 -4.89
C LEU A 16 11.91 27.60 -4.39
N ASN A 17 11.80 27.83 -3.08
CA ASN A 17 12.05 29.14 -2.48
C ASN A 17 13.54 29.53 -2.52
N GLU A 18 14.46 28.59 -2.26
CA GLU A 18 15.91 28.80 -2.41
C GLU A 18 16.27 29.22 -3.85
N ILE A 19 15.79 28.48 -4.85
CA ILE A 19 16.03 28.79 -6.28
C ILE A 19 15.36 30.12 -6.69
N HIS A 20 14.23 30.46 -6.08
CA HIS A 20 13.57 31.75 -6.32
C HIS A 20 14.38 32.92 -5.75
N ALA A 21 14.80 32.82 -4.48
CA ALA A 21 15.65 33.80 -3.82
C ALA A 21 16.96 34.03 -4.59
N GLU A 22 17.66 32.96 -4.98
CA GLU A 22 18.87 33.01 -5.82
C GLU A 22 18.62 33.78 -7.14
N ARG A 23 17.50 33.49 -7.82
CA ARG A 23 17.12 34.18 -9.08
C ARG A 23 16.66 35.61 -8.90
N CYS A 24 16.20 35.98 -7.71
CA CYS A 24 15.81 37.35 -7.35
C CYS A 24 16.98 38.16 -6.76
N GLY A 25 18.15 37.56 -6.56
CA GLY A 25 19.34 38.22 -6.01
C GLY A 25 19.33 38.38 -4.49
N GLU A 26 18.54 37.58 -3.77
CA GLU A 26 18.54 37.56 -2.30
C GLU A 26 19.70 36.68 -1.78
N GLU A 27 20.43 37.18 -0.77
CA GLU A 27 21.48 36.39 -0.12
C GLU A 27 20.88 35.29 0.77
N LEU A 28 21.10 34.03 0.40
CA LEU A 28 20.78 32.88 1.24
C LEU A 28 21.83 32.74 2.37
N PRO A 29 21.42 32.43 3.61
CA PRO A 29 22.36 32.24 4.71
C PRO A 29 23.27 31.02 4.43
N ALA A 30 24.54 31.29 4.14
CA ALA A 30 25.53 30.28 3.78
C ALA A 30 25.91 29.40 4.98
N ALA A 31 25.94 28.08 4.77
CA ALA A 31 26.63 27.16 5.67
C ALA A 31 28.15 27.20 5.40
N PRO A 32 29.02 27.08 6.42
CA PRO A 32 30.45 26.98 6.21
C PRO A 32 30.82 25.71 5.40
N ASP A 33 31.85 25.85 4.55
CA ASP A 33 32.68 24.76 4.01
C ASP A 33 32.09 23.77 2.97
N GLN A 34 31.16 24.18 2.09
CA GLN A 34 30.81 23.36 0.90
C GLN A 34 30.87 24.09 -0.44
N LYS A 35 31.64 23.52 -1.39
CA LYS A 35 31.71 23.96 -2.79
C LYS A 35 30.38 23.67 -3.50
N THR A 36 29.66 24.72 -3.86
CA THR A 36 28.48 24.64 -4.72
C THR A 36 28.87 24.28 -6.17
N ASN A 37 27.99 23.58 -6.88
CA ASN A 37 28.13 23.31 -8.31
C ASN A 37 27.41 24.41 -9.12
N PRO A 38 28.12 25.34 -9.78
CA PRO A 38 27.51 26.46 -10.49
C PRO A 38 26.72 26.05 -11.75
N LYS A 39 26.75 24.78 -12.15
CA LYS A 39 25.95 24.24 -13.27
C LYS A 39 24.55 23.77 -12.85
N VAL A 40 24.18 23.89 -11.57
CA VAL A 40 22.88 23.49 -11.02
C VAL A 40 22.33 24.64 -10.18
N ALA A 41 21.14 25.16 -10.52
CA ALA A 41 20.47 26.16 -9.70
C ALA A 41 20.20 25.60 -8.29
N GLY A 42 20.50 26.37 -7.24
CA GLY A 42 20.54 25.90 -5.85
C GLY A 42 21.82 25.14 -5.47
N GLY A 43 22.84 25.08 -6.33
CA GLY A 43 24.23 24.70 -6.02
C GLY A 43 24.52 23.26 -5.58
N ALA A 44 23.53 22.41 -5.37
CA ALA A 44 23.72 21.07 -4.80
C ALA A 44 24.15 20.02 -5.85
N PRO A 45 25.17 19.17 -5.58
CA PRO A 45 25.44 17.97 -6.36
C PRO A 45 24.25 16.99 -6.30
N ALA A 46 24.00 16.25 -7.40
CA ALA A 46 22.88 15.31 -7.48
C ALA A 46 22.86 14.24 -6.36
N HIS A 47 24.01 13.86 -5.81
CA HIS A 47 24.12 12.95 -4.66
C HIS A 47 23.65 13.56 -3.32
N ILE A 48 23.70 14.88 -3.14
CA ILE A 48 23.26 15.54 -1.89
C ILE A 48 21.72 15.62 -1.80
N MET A 49 21.01 15.33 -2.89
CA MET A 49 19.54 15.18 -2.92
C MET A 49 19.01 14.09 -1.96
N ALA A 50 19.86 13.26 -1.38
CA ALA A 50 19.52 12.27 -0.35
C ALA A 50 19.52 12.82 1.09
N SER A 51 20.28 13.88 1.41
CA SER A 51 20.55 14.27 2.82
C SER A 51 19.46 15.11 3.49
N GLY A 52 18.49 15.63 2.72
CA GLY A 52 17.31 16.32 3.26
C GLY A 52 17.57 17.68 3.92
N GLN A 53 18.79 18.24 3.80
CA GLN A 53 19.07 19.61 4.23
C GLN A 53 18.35 20.61 3.32
N SER A 54 17.78 21.64 3.94
CA SER A 54 17.19 22.82 3.30
C SER A 54 17.70 24.05 4.01
N PHE A 55 18.05 25.08 3.26
CA PHE A 55 18.49 26.36 3.80
C PHE A 55 17.26 27.25 4.03
N GLY A 56 17.29 28.07 5.09
CA GLY A 56 16.13 28.81 5.59
C GLY A 56 15.72 30.01 4.72
N ALA A 57 15.35 29.77 3.46
CA ALA A 57 14.87 30.80 2.55
C ALA A 57 13.48 31.33 2.97
N PRO A 58 13.18 32.62 2.80
CA PRO A 58 11.84 33.17 2.99
C PRO A 58 10.78 32.48 2.10
N LEU A 59 9.57 32.28 2.61
CA LEU A 59 8.47 31.58 1.90
C LEU A 59 7.77 32.49 0.86
N LEU A 60 8.52 32.94 -0.14
CA LEU A 60 8.09 33.94 -1.12
C LEU A 60 7.33 33.37 -2.32
N LEU A 61 7.75 32.22 -2.86
CA LEU A 61 7.16 31.64 -4.07
C LEU A 61 6.18 30.51 -3.77
N ALA A 62 6.59 29.59 -2.89
CA ALA A 62 5.92 28.33 -2.64
C ALA A 62 5.65 28.09 -1.15
N ARG A 63 4.51 27.46 -0.84
CA ARG A 63 4.19 26.93 0.50
C ARG A 63 3.80 25.45 0.44
N ALA A 64 4.08 24.72 1.52
CA ALA A 64 3.75 23.30 1.67
C ALA A 64 2.30 23.12 2.12
N HIS A 65 1.64 22.04 1.66
CA HIS A 65 0.30 21.68 2.11
C HIS A 65 0.12 20.17 2.28
N HIS A 66 -0.02 19.72 3.53
CA HIS A 66 -0.34 18.33 3.87
C HIS A 66 -0.88 18.20 5.29
N GLY A 67 -1.41 17.03 5.65
CA GLY A 67 -2.05 16.79 6.95
C GLY A 67 -1.18 16.97 8.20
N SER A 68 0.14 17.16 8.07
CA SER A 68 1.02 17.57 9.19
C SER A 68 1.19 19.09 9.36
N VAL A 69 0.65 19.92 8.45
CA VAL A 69 0.58 21.39 8.59
C VAL A 69 -0.63 21.76 9.45
N SER A 70 -0.50 22.80 10.28
CA SER A 70 -1.58 23.25 11.17
C SER A 70 -2.83 23.66 10.37
N LYS A 71 -4.01 23.59 11.01
CA LYS A 71 -5.28 23.93 10.35
C LYS A 71 -5.29 25.40 9.89
N GLU A 72 -4.71 26.27 10.68
CA GLU A 72 -4.62 27.72 10.49
C GLU A 72 -3.71 28.03 9.30
N GLN A 73 -2.53 27.41 9.25
CA GLN A 73 -1.61 27.54 8.13
C GLN A 73 -2.20 27.00 6.82
N ARG A 74 -2.91 25.87 6.87
CA ARG A 74 -3.60 25.31 5.70
C ARG A 74 -4.69 26.25 5.19
N ALA A 75 -5.55 26.77 6.07
CA ALA A 75 -6.58 27.74 5.69
C ALA A 75 -5.99 29.01 5.04
N LEU A 76 -4.86 29.52 5.54
CA LEU A 76 -4.14 30.64 4.92
C LEU A 76 -3.57 30.28 3.54
N VAL A 77 -2.99 29.09 3.38
CA VAL A 77 -2.48 28.60 2.07
C VAL A 77 -3.62 28.40 1.07
N GLU A 78 -4.75 27.83 1.50
CA GLU A 78 -5.95 27.63 0.68
C GLU A 78 -6.53 28.98 0.21
N GLU A 79 -6.66 29.97 1.11
CA GLU A 79 -7.19 31.30 0.78
C GLU A 79 -6.23 32.13 -0.09
N ASP A 80 -4.93 32.15 0.23
CA ASP A 80 -3.93 32.87 -0.57
C ASP A 80 -3.82 32.28 -2.00
N LEU A 81 -3.96 30.95 -2.15
CA LEU A 81 -3.99 30.28 -3.44
C LEU A 81 -5.27 30.62 -4.22
N LYS A 82 -6.43 30.57 -3.56
CA LYS A 82 -7.73 30.92 -4.16
C LYS A 82 -7.79 32.36 -4.64
N ARG A 83 -7.15 33.28 -3.91
CA ARG A 83 -7.03 34.71 -4.27
C ARG A 83 -5.92 35.00 -5.29
N GLY A 84 -5.14 34.00 -5.71
CA GLY A 84 -4.01 34.17 -6.63
C GLY A 84 -2.80 34.91 -6.04
N LEU A 85 -2.77 35.12 -4.72
CA LEU A 85 -1.65 35.75 -4.00
C LEU A 85 -0.47 34.79 -3.86
N LEU A 86 -0.75 33.51 -3.62
CA LEU A 86 0.27 32.46 -3.58
C LEU A 86 0.49 31.90 -4.99
N ARG A 87 1.71 32.07 -5.52
CA ARG A 87 2.09 31.60 -6.87
C ARG A 87 2.19 30.08 -6.99
N ALA A 88 2.62 29.39 -5.93
CA ALA A 88 2.75 27.94 -5.94
C ALA A 88 2.40 27.30 -4.59
N VAL A 89 1.74 26.15 -4.64
CA VAL A 89 1.58 25.24 -3.51
C VAL A 89 2.24 23.89 -3.83
N VAL A 90 2.93 23.29 -2.87
CA VAL A 90 3.43 21.91 -2.98
C VAL A 90 2.64 21.03 -2.02
N ALA A 91 1.83 20.13 -2.56
CA ALA A 91 0.84 19.38 -1.79
C ALA A 91 0.98 17.88 -1.91
N THR A 92 0.49 17.15 -0.91
CA THR A 92 0.13 15.73 -1.06
C THR A 92 -1.31 15.58 -1.53
N SER A 93 -1.90 14.39 -1.42
CA SER A 93 -3.35 14.13 -1.63
C SER A 93 -4.31 15.03 -0.83
N SER A 94 -3.82 15.83 0.12
CA SER A 94 -4.63 16.81 0.86
C SER A 94 -5.30 17.90 0.03
N LEU A 95 -4.79 18.22 -1.17
CA LEU A 95 -5.41 19.16 -2.14
C LEU A 95 -5.99 18.44 -3.36
N GLU A 96 -6.11 17.10 -3.33
CA GLU A 96 -6.53 16.31 -4.48
C GLU A 96 -8.04 16.37 -4.72
N LEU A 97 -8.84 16.49 -3.66
CA LEU A 97 -10.30 16.45 -3.71
C LEU A 97 -10.92 17.69 -3.06
N GLY A 98 -12.08 18.12 -3.59
CA GLY A 98 -13.04 18.95 -2.87
C GLY A 98 -12.78 20.46 -2.81
N ILE A 99 -11.76 20.98 -3.49
CA ILE A 99 -11.46 22.42 -3.52
C ILE A 99 -11.49 22.99 -4.94
N ASP A 100 -12.20 24.10 -5.08
CA ASP A 100 -12.19 24.91 -6.30
C ASP A 100 -11.13 26.02 -6.17
N MET A 101 -10.13 25.95 -7.04
CA MET A 101 -8.97 26.84 -7.07
C MET A 101 -8.85 27.47 -8.46
N GLY A 102 -9.87 28.25 -8.87
CA GLY A 102 -9.99 28.81 -10.21
C GLY A 102 -8.82 29.69 -10.71
N ALA A 103 -7.89 30.08 -9.83
CA ALA A 103 -6.65 30.76 -10.17
C ALA A 103 -5.51 29.82 -10.62
N VAL A 104 -5.67 28.49 -10.50
CA VAL A 104 -4.65 27.50 -10.89
C VAL A 104 -4.81 27.10 -12.35
N ASP A 105 -3.81 27.41 -13.16
CA ASP A 105 -3.74 27.11 -14.60
C ASP A 105 -2.80 25.93 -14.93
N LEU A 106 -1.95 25.51 -13.99
CA LEU A 106 -0.96 24.45 -14.17
C LEU A 106 -0.85 23.53 -12.94
N VAL A 107 -0.91 22.22 -13.18
CA VAL A 107 -0.57 21.19 -12.20
C VAL A 107 0.72 20.47 -12.61
N ILE A 108 1.70 20.48 -11.71
CA ILE A 108 2.92 19.67 -11.84
C ILE A 108 2.82 18.48 -10.88
N GLN A 109 2.98 17.26 -11.37
CA GLN A 109 2.99 16.02 -10.59
C GLN A 109 4.42 15.45 -10.58
N VAL A 110 5.04 15.34 -9.40
CA VAL A 110 6.38 14.74 -9.23
C VAL A 110 6.22 13.28 -8.86
N GLU A 111 6.94 12.38 -9.55
CA GLU A 111 6.71 10.92 -9.58
C GLU A 111 5.43 10.51 -10.32
N ALA A 112 5.35 9.28 -10.81
CA ALA A 112 4.07 8.73 -11.28
C ALA A 112 3.00 8.84 -10.16
N PRO A 113 1.75 9.24 -10.47
CA PRO A 113 0.68 9.28 -9.48
C PRO A 113 0.35 7.86 -8.96
N PRO A 114 -0.18 7.71 -7.73
CA PRO A 114 -0.46 6.38 -7.16
C PRO A 114 -1.44 5.52 -7.99
N SER A 115 -2.38 6.18 -8.67
CA SER A 115 -3.29 5.59 -9.65
C SER A 115 -3.61 6.60 -10.78
N VAL A 116 -4.17 6.11 -11.88
CA VAL A 116 -4.67 6.95 -12.99
C VAL A 116 -5.79 7.86 -12.49
N ALA A 117 -6.66 7.36 -11.60
CA ALA A 117 -7.72 8.15 -10.97
C ALA A 117 -7.17 9.31 -10.12
N ASN A 118 -6.12 9.10 -9.32
CA ASN A 118 -5.45 10.18 -8.59
C ASN A 118 -4.85 11.20 -9.57
N GLY A 119 -4.24 10.74 -10.67
CA GLY A 119 -3.70 11.59 -11.72
C GLY A 119 -4.73 12.55 -12.32
N LEU A 120 -5.91 12.02 -12.69
CA LEU A 120 -7.04 12.83 -13.20
C LEU A 120 -7.54 13.83 -12.16
N GLN A 121 -7.75 13.41 -10.91
CA GLN A 121 -8.22 14.30 -9.83
C GLN A 121 -7.23 15.43 -9.53
N ARG A 122 -5.93 15.14 -9.58
CA ARG A 122 -4.85 16.13 -9.38
C ARG A 122 -4.77 17.11 -10.54
N ILE A 123 -4.67 16.63 -11.78
CA ILE A 123 -4.50 17.50 -12.96
C ILE A 123 -5.78 18.30 -13.23
N GLY A 124 -6.96 17.77 -12.92
CA GLY A 124 -8.23 18.50 -12.96
C GLY A 124 -8.33 19.70 -12.00
N ARG A 125 -7.34 19.94 -11.12
CA ARG A 125 -7.23 21.19 -10.35
C ARG A 125 -6.71 22.37 -11.19
N ALA A 126 -6.06 22.11 -12.32
CA ALA A 126 -5.70 23.15 -13.29
C ALA A 126 -6.87 23.43 -14.23
N GLY A 127 -7.13 24.70 -14.52
CA GLY A 127 -8.22 25.11 -15.43
C GLY A 127 -9.58 24.59 -14.96
N HIS A 128 -9.85 24.63 -13.66
CA HIS A 128 -11.03 24.03 -13.02
C HIS A 128 -12.30 24.88 -13.28
N GLN A 129 -12.65 25.04 -14.55
CA GLN A 129 -13.83 25.76 -15.04
C GLN A 129 -14.49 24.94 -16.16
N VAL A 130 -15.77 25.21 -16.45
CA VAL A 130 -16.51 24.45 -17.48
C VAL A 130 -15.97 24.78 -18.87
N GLY A 131 -15.41 23.77 -19.55
CA GLY A 131 -14.88 23.89 -20.91
C GLY A 131 -13.40 24.29 -20.99
N GLU A 132 -12.75 24.59 -19.86
CA GLU A 132 -11.32 24.92 -19.81
C GLU A 132 -10.42 23.68 -19.92
N ILE A 133 -9.17 23.90 -20.35
CA ILE A 133 -8.19 22.83 -20.55
C ILE A 133 -7.31 22.67 -19.30
N SER A 134 -7.45 21.55 -18.60
CA SER A 134 -6.56 21.18 -17.49
C SER A 134 -5.14 20.85 -17.97
N ARG A 135 -4.17 21.73 -17.67
CA ARG A 135 -2.76 21.54 -18.04
C ARG A 135 -2.00 20.80 -16.94
N GLY A 136 -1.42 19.66 -17.30
CA GLY A 136 -0.65 18.79 -16.40
C GLY A 136 0.75 18.49 -16.93
N VAL A 137 1.78 18.55 -16.07
CA VAL A 137 3.15 18.11 -16.39
C VAL A 137 3.61 17.08 -15.36
N LEU A 138 4.11 15.93 -15.80
CA LEU A 138 4.65 14.88 -14.94
C LEU A 138 6.18 14.90 -14.98
N PHE A 139 6.83 14.89 -13.81
CA PHE A 139 8.28 14.78 -13.66
C PHE A 139 8.66 13.43 -13.05
N PRO A 140 9.22 12.49 -13.85
CA PRO A 140 9.74 11.23 -13.35
C PRO A 140 10.95 11.43 -12.43
N LYS A 141 11.05 10.67 -11.34
CA LYS A 141 12.20 10.73 -10.41
C LYS A 141 13.42 9.94 -10.86
N HIS A 142 13.23 8.93 -11.72
CA HIS A 142 14.29 8.07 -12.24
C HIS A 142 13.86 7.42 -13.57
N ARG A 143 14.81 6.88 -14.34
CA ARG A 143 14.55 6.35 -15.70
C ARG A 143 13.38 5.36 -15.76
N THR A 144 13.25 4.46 -14.79
CA THR A 144 12.14 3.48 -14.74
C THR A 144 10.79 4.06 -14.30
N ASP A 145 10.75 5.23 -13.66
CA ASP A 145 9.53 5.95 -13.30
C ASP A 145 8.90 6.64 -14.53
N LEU A 146 9.70 6.96 -15.54
CA LEU A 146 9.22 7.53 -16.81
C LEU A 146 8.22 6.60 -17.51
N LEU A 147 8.42 5.27 -17.46
CA LEU A 147 7.42 4.30 -17.90
C LEU A 147 6.13 4.37 -17.07
N GLY A 148 6.22 4.64 -15.76
CA GLY A 148 5.06 4.84 -14.90
C GLY A 148 4.26 6.10 -15.27
N CYS A 149 4.97 7.21 -15.46
CA CYS A 149 4.38 8.46 -15.93
C CYS A 149 3.72 8.31 -17.32
N ALA A 150 4.40 7.67 -18.27
CA ALA A 150 3.91 7.46 -19.63
C ALA A 150 2.60 6.66 -19.69
N VAL A 151 2.53 5.55 -18.95
CA VAL A 151 1.31 4.72 -18.86
C VAL A 151 0.18 5.48 -18.17
N SER A 152 0.51 6.27 -17.14
CA SER A 152 -0.46 7.13 -16.46
C SER A 152 -1.05 8.15 -17.44
N VAL A 153 -0.21 8.92 -18.16
CA VAL A 153 -0.66 9.88 -19.18
C VAL A 153 -1.51 9.21 -20.26
N GLN A 154 -1.07 8.07 -20.81
CA GLN A 154 -1.84 7.34 -21.81
C GLN A 154 -3.24 6.94 -21.31
N ARG A 155 -3.32 6.38 -20.09
CA ARG A 155 -4.60 5.96 -19.51
C ARG A 155 -5.46 7.13 -19.07
N MET A 156 -4.88 8.25 -18.62
CA MET A 156 -5.60 9.48 -18.31
C MET A 156 -6.27 10.05 -19.57
N LEU A 157 -5.52 10.19 -20.67
CA LEU A 157 -6.05 10.67 -21.96
C LEU A 157 -7.14 9.75 -22.54
N ALA A 158 -7.04 8.44 -22.30
CA ALA A 158 -8.04 7.45 -22.71
C ALA A 158 -9.22 7.28 -21.72
N GLY A 159 -9.26 8.01 -20.59
CA GLY A 159 -10.29 7.86 -19.55
C GLY A 159 -10.26 6.51 -18.80
N GLN A 160 -9.17 5.75 -18.91
CA GLN A 160 -9.05 4.37 -18.41
C GLN A 160 -8.57 4.31 -16.96
N ILE A 161 -9.44 4.65 -16.00
CA ILE A 161 -9.15 4.49 -14.57
C ILE A 161 -9.20 3.02 -14.11
N GLU A 162 -8.71 2.75 -12.90
CA GLU A 162 -8.71 1.42 -12.28
C GLU A 162 -10.10 0.99 -11.75
N THR A 163 -10.41 -0.31 -11.86
CA THR A 163 -11.66 -0.86 -11.32
C THR A 163 -11.72 -0.78 -9.78
N MET A 164 -12.64 0.02 -9.25
CA MET A 164 -12.95 0.08 -7.82
C MET A 164 -13.71 -1.16 -7.35
N ARG A 165 -13.27 -1.77 -6.23
CA ARG A 165 -13.95 -2.92 -5.60
C ARG A 165 -14.18 -2.68 -4.12
N VAL A 166 -15.45 -2.75 -3.69
CA VAL A 166 -15.81 -2.70 -2.27
C VAL A 166 -15.29 -3.96 -1.56
N PRO A 167 -14.54 -3.84 -0.45
CA PRO A 167 -14.14 -4.98 0.38
C PRO A 167 -15.38 -5.70 0.95
N ALA A 168 -15.44 -7.02 0.79
CA ALA A 168 -16.56 -7.82 1.27
C ALA A 168 -16.33 -8.29 2.71
N ASN A 169 -17.30 -8.03 3.59
CA ASN A 169 -17.35 -8.43 5.00
C ASN A 169 -16.09 -8.09 5.84
N PRO A 170 -15.66 -6.82 5.94
CA PRO A 170 -14.56 -6.42 6.83
C PRO A 170 -14.99 -6.52 8.31
N LEU A 171 -14.70 -7.64 8.96
CA LEU A 171 -15.18 -7.97 10.31
C LEU A 171 -14.58 -7.10 11.42
N ASP A 172 -13.40 -6.53 11.18
CA ASP A 172 -12.75 -5.52 12.01
C ASP A 172 -13.56 -4.21 12.06
N ILE A 173 -14.00 -3.71 10.90
CA ILE A 173 -14.88 -2.54 10.79
C ILE A 173 -16.25 -2.83 11.41
N LEU A 174 -16.80 -4.05 11.21
CA LEU A 174 -18.01 -4.49 11.92
C LEU A 174 -17.83 -4.45 13.43
N ALA A 175 -16.70 -4.94 13.95
CA ALA A 175 -16.43 -4.96 15.38
C ALA A 175 -16.37 -3.54 15.96
N GLN A 176 -15.64 -2.64 15.30
CA GLN A 176 -15.54 -1.22 15.68
C GLN A 176 -16.91 -0.54 15.72
N HIS A 177 -17.71 -0.68 14.66
CA HIS A 177 -19.06 -0.10 14.60
C HIS A 177 -20.02 -0.74 15.61
N THR A 178 -19.89 -2.03 15.92
CA THR A 178 -20.75 -2.70 16.91
C THR A 178 -20.47 -2.20 18.32
N VAL A 179 -19.19 -1.97 18.67
CA VAL A 179 -18.82 -1.33 19.94
C VAL A 179 -19.32 0.11 20.01
N ALA A 180 -19.24 0.86 18.92
CA ALA A 180 -19.75 2.23 18.86
C ALA A 180 -21.29 2.31 18.99
N ALA A 181 -22.02 1.42 18.30
CA ALA A 181 -23.48 1.40 18.33
C ALA A 181 -24.04 1.02 19.72
N ALA A 182 -23.47 0.00 20.36
CA ALA A 182 -23.88 -0.44 21.70
C ALA A 182 -23.31 0.44 22.85
N ALA A 183 -22.53 1.48 22.54
CA ALA A 183 -21.99 2.40 23.55
C ALA A 183 -23.01 3.46 24.00
N LEU A 184 -23.94 3.84 23.13
CA LEU A 184 -25.13 4.66 23.41
C LEU A 184 -26.10 3.98 24.37
N GLU A 185 -26.69 2.89 23.85
CA GLU A 185 -27.88 2.24 24.38
C GLU A 185 -27.79 0.71 24.15
N PRO A 186 -28.58 -0.11 24.86
CA PRO A 186 -28.68 -1.54 24.58
C PRO A 186 -29.11 -1.82 23.13
N LEU A 187 -28.35 -2.66 22.43
CA LEU A 187 -28.51 -2.92 21.00
C LEU A 187 -29.04 -4.34 20.78
N ASN A 188 -30.21 -4.48 20.15
CA ASN A 188 -30.73 -5.79 19.75
C ASN A 188 -29.91 -6.36 18.56
N ALA A 189 -29.38 -7.57 18.72
CA ALA A 189 -28.43 -8.18 17.79
C ALA A 189 -29.02 -8.48 16.40
N ASP A 190 -30.29 -8.90 16.33
CA ASP A 190 -30.97 -9.17 15.05
C ASP A 190 -31.21 -7.89 14.25
N ARG A 191 -31.78 -6.86 14.89
CA ARG A 191 -31.97 -5.53 14.25
C ARG A 191 -30.65 -4.90 13.83
N TRP A 192 -29.56 -5.16 14.57
CA TRP A 192 -28.23 -4.72 14.17
C TRP A 192 -27.70 -5.50 12.95
N PHE A 193 -27.84 -6.82 12.92
CA PHE A 193 -27.47 -7.65 11.76
C PHE A 193 -28.21 -7.20 10.48
N ASP A 194 -29.52 -7.00 10.56
CA ASP A 194 -30.33 -6.51 9.44
C ASP A 194 -29.91 -5.10 9.00
N THR A 195 -29.51 -4.25 9.94
CA THR A 195 -29.00 -2.90 9.66
C THR A 195 -27.65 -2.93 8.96
N VAL A 196 -26.71 -3.74 9.46
CA VAL A 196 -25.39 -3.96 8.86
C VAL A 196 -25.54 -4.46 7.42
N ARG A 197 -26.44 -5.42 7.16
CA ARG A 197 -26.67 -6.00 5.83
C ARG A 197 -27.32 -5.05 4.80
N ARG A 198 -27.83 -3.88 5.21
CA ARG A 198 -28.25 -2.83 4.25
C ARG A 198 -27.06 -2.11 3.60
N SER A 199 -25.85 -2.22 4.16
CA SER A 199 -24.65 -1.58 3.61
C SER A 199 -23.93 -2.45 2.57
N ALA A 200 -23.34 -1.81 1.55
CA ALA A 200 -22.69 -2.53 0.45
C ALA A 200 -21.56 -3.50 0.87
N PRO A 201 -20.66 -3.18 1.83
CA PRO A 201 -19.61 -4.12 2.25
C PRO A 201 -20.14 -5.40 2.91
N PHE A 202 -21.33 -5.36 3.53
CA PHE A 202 -21.87 -6.43 4.35
C PHE A 202 -23.16 -7.06 3.80
N ALA A 203 -23.57 -6.74 2.57
CA ALA A 203 -24.81 -7.26 1.96
C ALA A 203 -24.90 -8.81 2.00
N THR A 204 -23.75 -9.49 1.87
CA THR A 204 -23.62 -10.95 1.92
C THR A 204 -22.98 -11.47 3.21
N LEU A 205 -23.04 -10.72 4.32
CA LEU A 205 -22.50 -11.12 5.62
C LEU A 205 -23.21 -12.39 6.15
N PRO A 206 -22.49 -13.52 6.32
CA PRO A 206 -23.08 -14.72 6.91
C PRO A 206 -23.38 -14.52 8.40
N ARG A 207 -24.55 -14.95 8.87
CA ARG A 207 -24.94 -14.81 10.29
C ARG A 207 -23.92 -15.42 11.25
N GLY A 208 -23.31 -16.56 10.89
CA GLY A 208 -22.25 -17.17 11.70
C GLY A 208 -20.99 -16.32 11.86
N ALA A 209 -20.63 -15.50 10.86
CA ALA A 209 -19.49 -14.57 10.96
C ALA A 209 -19.84 -13.34 11.83
N PHE A 210 -21.08 -12.88 11.76
CA PHE A 210 -21.60 -11.85 12.66
C PHE A 210 -21.59 -12.33 14.12
N GLU A 211 -22.19 -13.48 14.43
CA GLU A 211 -22.20 -14.06 15.79
C GLU A 211 -20.78 -14.31 16.32
N ALA A 212 -19.85 -14.80 15.50
CA ALA A 212 -18.45 -14.97 15.89
C ALA A 212 -17.75 -13.64 16.23
N THR A 213 -18.15 -12.54 15.58
CA THR A 213 -17.66 -11.20 15.90
C THR A 213 -18.23 -10.70 17.25
N LEU A 214 -19.50 -11.01 17.55
CA LEU A 214 -20.10 -10.72 18.86
C LEU A 214 -19.48 -11.55 20.00
N ASP A 215 -19.17 -12.83 19.75
CA ASP A 215 -18.47 -13.70 20.69
C ASP A 215 -17.08 -13.14 21.03
N LEU A 216 -16.31 -12.69 20.03
CA LEU A 216 -15.01 -12.04 20.24
C LEU A 216 -15.13 -10.76 21.09
N LEU A 217 -16.14 -9.92 20.83
CA LEU A 217 -16.37 -8.66 21.56
C LEU A 217 -16.90 -8.83 22.98
N SER A 218 -17.62 -9.92 23.25
CA SER A 218 -18.18 -10.25 24.57
C SER A 218 -17.23 -11.06 25.46
N GLY A 219 -16.18 -11.66 24.87
CA GLY A 219 -15.10 -12.35 25.58
C GLY A 219 -15.14 -13.88 25.50
N LYS A 220 -15.92 -14.44 24.58
CA LYS A 220 -16.03 -15.88 24.37
C LYS A 220 -14.99 -16.34 23.34
N TYR A 221 -13.83 -16.76 23.84
CA TYR A 221 -12.71 -17.20 23.02
C TYR A 221 -12.67 -18.73 22.85
N PRO A 222 -12.31 -19.27 21.67
CA PRO A 222 -12.15 -20.72 21.47
C PRO A 222 -10.96 -21.34 22.22
N SER A 223 -9.98 -20.54 22.65
CA SER A 223 -8.78 -20.97 23.36
C SER A 223 -8.34 -19.94 24.39
N THR A 224 -7.52 -20.38 25.35
CA THR A 224 -6.91 -19.53 26.39
C THR A 224 -5.84 -18.58 25.84
N GLU A 225 -5.37 -18.78 24.60
CA GLU A 225 -4.40 -17.90 23.94
C GLU A 225 -4.92 -16.46 23.74
N PHE A 226 -6.23 -16.25 23.83
CA PHE A 226 -6.88 -14.95 23.69
C PHE A 226 -7.30 -14.33 25.03
N ALA A 227 -6.96 -14.94 26.18
CA ALA A 227 -7.39 -14.48 27.50
C ALA A 227 -6.87 -13.07 27.89
N GLU A 228 -5.82 -12.58 27.21
CA GLU A 228 -5.29 -11.21 27.38
C GLU A 228 -6.18 -10.15 26.70
N LEU A 229 -7.06 -10.53 25.78
CA LEU A 229 -7.99 -9.62 25.11
C LEU A 229 -9.10 -9.19 26.08
N ARG A 230 -9.26 -7.88 26.26
CA ARG A 230 -10.33 -7.31 27.09
C ARG A 230 -11.64 -7.26 26.28
N PRO A 231 -12.70 -7.96 26.71
CA PRO A 231 -14.02 -7.80 26.09
C PRO A 231 -14.53 -6.37 26.26
N ARG A 232 -15.30 -5.89 25.29
CA ARG A 232 -15.81 -4.51 25.20
C ARG A 232 -17.31 -4.43 25.39
N LEU A 233 -18.02 -5.53 25.12
CA LEU A 233 -19.47 -5.66 25.29
C LEU A 233 -19.80 -6.77 26.30
N VAL A 234 -21.07 -6.84 26.67
CA VAL A 234 -21.73 -8.02 27.22
C VAL A 234 -22.81 -8.41 26.21
N TYR A 235 -22.94 -9.71 25.92
CA TYR A 235 -23.95 -10.24 25.01
C TYR A 235 -24.85 -11.19 25.80
N ASP A 236 -26.07 -10.74 26.07
CA ASP A 236 -27.15 -11.59 26.56
C ASP A 236 -27.76 -12.32 25.35
N ARG A 237 -27.63 -13.65 25.35
CA ARG A 237 -28.10 -14.52 24.26
C ARG A 237 -29.56 -14.95 24.42
N ASP A 238 -30.14 -14.82 25.61
CA ASP A 238 -31.52 -15.18 25.89
C ASP A 238 -32.46 -14.04 25.45
N THR A 239 -32.05 -12.78 25.66
CA THR A 239 -32.77 -11.60 25.13
C THR A 239 -32.25 -11.10 23.77
N GLY A 240 -31.10 -11.59 23.31
CA GLY A 240 -30.46 -11.12 22.07
C GLY A 240 -29.92 -9.68 22.17
N THR A 241 -29.52 -9.24 23.37
CA THR A 241 -29.17 -7.85 23.67
C THR A 241 -27.66 -7.68 23.90
N LEU A 242 -27.07 -6.70 23.22
CA LEU A 242 -25.69 -6.25 23.41
C LEU A 242 -25.67 -5.00 24.27
N THR A 243 -24.85 -4.97 25.32
CA THR A 243 -24.63 -3.78 26.16
C THR A 243 -23.15 -3.45 26.27
N ALA A 244 -22.82 -2.16 26.35
CA ALA A 244 -21.44 -1.71 26.53
C ALA A 244 -20.90 -1.97 27.93
N ARG A 245 -19.62 -2.37 28.01
CA ARG A 245 -18.84 -2.30 29.25
C ARG A 245 -18.33 -0.87 29.49
N PRO A 246 -18.03 -0.48 30.75
CA PRO A 246 -17.47 0.83 31.07
C PRO A 246 -16.27 1.19 30.18
N GLY A 247 -16.31 2.38 29.58
CA GLY A 247 -15.27 2.90 28.68
C GLY A 247 -15.40 2.51 27.20
N ALA A 248 -16.42 1.74 26.79
CA ALA A 248 -16.64 1.38 25.38
C ALA A 248 -16.83 2.63 24.47
N GLN A 249 -17.60 3.63 24.92
CA GLN A 249 -17.78 4.89 24.20
C GLN A 249 -16.43 5.61 23.98
N ARG A 250 -15.64 5.77 25.05
CA ARG A 250 -14.31 6.39 24.99
C ARG A 250 -13.41 5.66 24.00
N LEU A 251 -13.37 4.32 24.06
CA LEU A 251 -12.62 3.49 23.13
C LEU A 251 -13.04 3.69 21.67
N ALA A 252 -14.34 3.74 21.41
CA ALA A 252 -14.87 3.95 20.06
C ALA A 252 -14.48 5.33 19.50
N VAL A 253 -14.68 6.42 20.25
CA VAL A 253 -14.40 7.78 19.76
C VAL A 253 -12.90 8.09 19.65
N THR A 254 -12.04 7.48 20.47
CA THR A 254 -10.58 7.65 20.37
C THR A 254 -9.90 6.63 19.46
N SER A 255 -10.65 5.83 18.68
CA SER A 255 -10.09 4.75 17.85
C SER A 255 -9.42 5.20 16.54
N GLY A 256 -9.57 6.47 16.14
CA GLY A 256 -9.03 6.99 14.87
C GLY A 256 -9.83 6.59 13.62
N GLY A 257 -10.82 5.71 13.73
CA GLY A 257 -11.63 5.23 12.60
C GLY A 257 -10.98 4.02 11.91
N ALA A 258 -11.12 3.96 10.57
CA ALA A 258 -10.65 2.82 9.76
C ALA A 258 -9.23 3.01 9.18
N ILE A 259 -8.59 4.17 9.39
CA ILE A 259 -7.24 4.45 8.91
C ILE A 259 -6.25 3.81 9.89
N PRO A 260 -5.38 2.89 9.45
CA PRO A 260 -4.46 2.21 10.35
C PRO A 260 -3.33 3.15 10.81
N ASP A 261 -3.00 3.10 12.11
CA ASP A 261 -1.77 3.67 12.64
C ASP A 261 -0.56 2.94 12.06
N ARG A 262 0.07 3.54 11.04
CA ARG A 262 1.35 3.11 10.46
C ARG A 262 2.46 4.05 10.87
N GLY A 263 3.62 3.49 11.21
CA GLY A 263 4.80 4.26 11.60
C GLY A 263 6.06 3.83 10.86
N LEU A 264 6.86 4.81 10.45
CA LEU A 264 8.27 4.57 10.15
C LEU A 264 9.03 4.48 11.48
N PHE A 265 9.74 3.38 11.69
CA PHE A 265 10.60 3.21 12.85
C PHE A 265 11.90 3.97 12.64
N THR A 266 12.28 4.81 13.60
CA THR A 266 13.56 5.53 13.51
C THR A 266 14.72 4.61 13.87
N VAL A 267 15.80 4.61 13.10
CA VAL A 267 16.97 3.76 13.36
C VAL A 267 18.07 4.60 14.01
N TRP A 268 18.57 4.13 15.15
CA TRP A 268 19.55 4.81 15.98
C TRP A 268 20.76 3.93 16.29
N LEU A 269 21.92 4.57 16.39
CA LEU A 269 23.15 3.94 16.82
C LEU A 269 23.10 3.62 18.32
N ALA A 270 23.38 2.37 18.68
CA ALA A 270 23.44 1.89 20.06
C ALA A 270 24.79 2.25 20.71
N THR A 271 25.04 3.55 20.86
CA THR A 271 26.26 4.14 21.45
C THR A 271 25.88 5.19 22.51
N GLU A 272 26.82 5.53 23.40
CA GLU A 272 26.63 6.54 24.47
C GLU A 272 26.09 7.89 23.95
N LYS A 273 26.49 8.27 22.73
CA LYS A 273 25.82 9.30 21.93
C LYS A 273 24.93 8.62 20.89
N PRO A 274 23.60 8.55 21.09
CA PRO A 274 22.70 7.98 20.10
C PRO A 274 22.62 8.91 18.89
N SER A 275 23.15 8.45 17.74
CA SER A 275 23.03 9.16 16.46
C SER A 275 21.98 8.50 15.58
N ARG A 276 21.29 9.29 14.76
CA ARG A 276 20.25 8.78 13.87
C ARG A 276 20.89 8.23 12.60
N VAL A 277 20.71 6.94 12.34
CA VAL A 277 21.22 6.23 11.16
C VAL A 277 20.24 6.29 9.99
N GLY A 278 18.94 6.25 10.28
CA GLY A 278 17.92 6.26 9.23
C GLY A 278 16.49 6.02 9.73
N GLU A 279 15.70 5.36 8.90
CA GLU A 279 14.33 4.90 9.15
C GLU A 279 14.14 3.51 8.54
N LEU A 280 13.13 2.79 9.01
CA LEU A 280 12.66 1.52 8.44
C LEU A 280 11.13 1.48 8.41
N ASP A 281 10.62 0.73 7.45
CA ASP A 281 9.22 0.34 7.35
C ASP A 281 8.78 -0.51 8.56
N GLU A 282 7.56 -0.30 9.08
CA GLU A 282 6.99 -1.10 10.18
C GLU A 282 7.04 -2.60 9.88
N GLU A 283 6.72 -3.03 8.66
CA GLU A 283 6.72 -4.44 8.31
C GLU A 283 8.14 -5.01 8.24
N MET A 284 9.10 -4.22 7.74
CA MET A 284 10.51 -4.61 7.73
C MET A 284 11.01 -4.84 9.17
N VAL A 285 10.64 -3.95 10.11
CA VAL A 285 10.94 -4.10 11.54
C VAL A 285 10.20 -5.29 12.16
N TYR A 286 8.93 -5.52 11.81
CA TYR A 286 8.15 -6.64 12.34
C TYR A 286 8.68 -8.00 11.84
N GLU A 287 9.21 -8.07 10.62
CA GLU A 287 9.92 -9.23 10.06
C GLU A 287 11.37 -9.36 10.54
N SER A 288 11.87 -8.45 11.39
CA SER A 288 13.25 -8.43 11.90
C SER A 288 13.35 -8.85 13.37
N ARG A 289 14.56 -9.28 13.77
CA ARG A 289 14.91 -9.71 15.12
C ARG A 289 16.21 -9.04 15.60
N PRO A 290 16.39 -8.88 16.93
CA PRO A 290 17.71 -8.68 17.50
C PRO A 290 18.70 -9.75 17.00
N GLY A 291 19.86 -9.31 16.51
CA GLY A 291 20.87 -10.12 15.84
C GLY A 291 20.85 -10.05 14.31
N ASP A 292 19.74 -9.67 13.68
CA ASP A 292 19.66 -9.55 12.21
C ASP A 292 20.56 -8.42 11.68
N VAL A 293 21.17 -8.63 10.51
CA VAL A 293 21.97 -7.60 9.81
C VAL A 293 21.15 -7.02 8.65
N ILE A 294 21.00 -5.70 8.64
CA ILE A 294 20.26 -4.92 7.64
C ILE A 294 21.19 -3.94 6.92
N SER A 295 20.88 -3.63 5.66
CA SER A 295 21.64 -2.62 4.90
C SER A 295 20.92 -1.27 4.95
N LEU A 296 21.63 -0.19 5.29
CA LEU A 296 21.12 1.18 5.20
C LEU A 296 22.16 2.04 4.46
N GLY A 297 21.75 2.59 3.31
CA GLY A 297 22.67 3.19 2.36
C GLY A 297 23.66 2.15 1.82
N ALA A 298 24.96 2.44 1.94
CA ALA A 298 26.04 1.54 1.54
C ALA A 298 26.66 0.75 2.72
N THR A 299 26.01 0.74 3.90
CA THR A 299 26.59 0.17 5.13
C THR A 299 25.69 -0.88 5.77
N SER A 300 26.31 -1.93 6.30
CA SER A 300 25.66 -3.03 7.02
C SER A 300 25.58 -2.73 8.53
N TRP A 301 24.42 -2.97 9.13
CA TRP A 301 24.10 -2.67 10.52
C TRP A 301 23.44 -3.87 11.19
N ARG A 302 23.90 -4.27 12.37
CA ARG A 302 23.27 -5.33 13.17
C ARG A 302 22.28 -4.73 14.16
N ILE A 303 21.05 -5.24 14.18
CA ILE A 303 20.02 -4.85 15.15
C ILE A 303 20.40 -5.38 16.53
N THR A 304 20.49 -4.50 17.53
CA THR A 304 20.67 -4.88 18.93
C THR A 304 19.33 -4.96 19.66
N GLU A 305 18.43 -3.99 19.43
CA GLU A 305 17.12 -3.93 20.07
C GLU A 305 16.06 -3.35 19.13
N ILE A 306 14.80 -3.77 19.33
CA ILE A 306 13.63 -3.20 18.67
C ILE A 306 12.65 -2.79 19.78
N THR A 307 12.39 -1.48 19.89
CA THR A 307 11.46 -0.90 20.86
C THR A 307 10.07 -0.70 20.22
N HIS A 308 9.21 0.12 20.83
CA HIS A 308 7.90 0.49 20.25
C HIS A 308 7.97 1.61 19.19
N ASP A 309 9.06 2.38 19.11
CA ASP A 309 9.21 3.56 18.24
C ASP A 309 10.52 3.61 17.43
N ARG A 310 11.51 2.81 17.83
CA ARG A 310 12.86 2.87 17.26
C ARG A 310 13.54 1.50 17.21
N VAL A 311 14.50 1.38 16.31
CA VAL A 311 15.40 0.23 16.19
C VAL A 311 16.80 0.70 16.57
N LEU A 312 17.44 -0.01 17.51
CA LEU A 312 18.81 0.23 17.90
C LEU A 312 19.74 -0.69 17.11
N VAL A 313 20.83 -0.15 16.56
CA VAL A 313 21.79 -0.87 15.72
C VAL A 313 23.24 -0.58 16.09
N ILE A 314 24.13 -1.51 15.73
CA ILE A 314 25.59 -1.32 15.73
C ILE A 314 26.16 -1.57 14.33
N PRO A 315 27.32 -1.01 13.95
CA PRO A 315 27.97 -1.30 12.67
C PRO A 315 28.29 -2.80 12.53
N ALA A 316 28.07 -3.36 11.35
CA ALA A 316 28.38 -4.76 11.03
C ALA A 316 29.05 -4.89 9.64
N PRO A 317 30.20 -4.20 9.42
CA PRO A 317 30.88 -4.19 8.11
C PRO A 317 31.28 -5.60 7.66
N GLY A 318 31.24 -5.82 6.34
CA GLY A 318 31.60 -7.11 5.71
C GLY A 318 30.61 -8.25 5.97
N GLN A 319 29.53 -8.05 6.74
CA GLN A 319 28.51 -9.08 6.94
C GLN A 319 27.41 -8.98 5.86
N PRO A 320 26.94 -10.12 5.30
CA PRO A 320 25.88 -10.13 4.31
C PRO A 320 24.59 -9.60 4.93
N ALA A 321 24.11 -8.48 4.40
CA ALA A 321 23.00 -7.74 4.97
C ALA A 321 21.70 -7.94 4.19
N ARG A 322 20.58 -8.02 4.91
CA ARG A 322 19.24 -8.00 4.33
C ARG A 322 18.92 -6.59 3.83
N LEU A 323 18.60 -6.48 2.54
CA LEU A 323 18.05 -5.26 1.97
C LEU A 323 16.69 -4.95 2.63
N PRO A 324 16.49 -3.74 3.17
CA PRO A 324 15.18 -3.31 3.65
C PRO A 324 14.25 -3.15 2.47
N PHE A 325 13.03 -3.67 2.60
CA PHE A 325 11.94 -3.33 1.70
C PHE A 325 11.11 -2.20 2.31
N TRP A 326 10.48 -1.43 1.44
CA TRP A 326 9.60 -0.33 1.79
C TRP A 326 8.26 -0.59 1.10
N ARG A 327 7.19 -0.74 1.86
CA ARG A 327 5.84 -0.56 1.33
C ARG A 327 5.45 0.89 1.57
N GLY A 328 5.43 1.67 0.49
CA GLY A 328 4.72 2.95 0.51
C GLY A 328 3.25 2.75 0.94
N ASP A 329 2.58 3.83 1.31
CA ASP A 329 1.26 3.73 1.96
C ASP A 329 0.16 3.05 1.12
N ASP A 330 0.35 2.93 -0.20
CA ASP A 330 -0.64 2.39 -1.12
C ASP A 330 -0.58 0.86 -1.29
N VAL A 331 -1.68 0.30 -1.82
CA VAL A 331 -1.89 -1.13 -2.14
C VAL A 331 -0.92 -1.65 -3.22
N GLY A 332 -0.04 -0.78 -3.75
CA GLY A 332 0.87 -1.04 -4.85
C GLY A 332 0.16 -1.00 -6.21
N ARG A 333 0.96 -1.10 -7.29
CA ARG A 333 0.43 -1.07 -8.66
C ARG A 333 -0.63 -2.15 -8.88
N SER A 334 -1.80 -1.76 -9.39
CA SER A 334 -2.89 -2.68 -9.73
C SER A 334 -2.48 -3.62 -10.88
N ALA A 335 -3.16 -4.77 -11.00
CA ALA A 335 -2.88 -5.72 -12.08
C ALA A 335 -3.20 -5.13 -13.47
N GLU A 336 -4.26 -4.32 -13.58
CA GLU A 336 -4.63 -3.61 -14.81
C GLU A 336 -3.56 -2.60 -15.24
N LEU A 337 -3.04 -1.81 -14.29
CA LEU A 337 -1.98 -0.84 -14.55
C LEU A 337 -0.64 -1.52 -14.84
N GLY A 338 -0.40 -2.67 -14.20
CA GLY A 338 0.75 -3.53 -14.47
C GLY A 338 0.74 -4.13 -15.87
N ALA A 339 -0.40 -4.65 -16.32
CA ALA A 339 -0.60 -5.15 -17.68
C ALA A 339 -0.42 -4.03 -18.73
N ALA A 340 -1.06 -2.87 -18.53
CA ALA A 340 -0.90 -1.72 -19.41
C ALA A 340 0.57 -1.26 -19.52
N LEU A 341 1.32 -1.29 -18.41
CA LEU A 341 2.74 -0.96 -18.39
C LEU A 341 3.61 -2.01 -19.10
N GLY A 342 3.27 -3.30 -18.95
CA GLY A 342 3.91 -4.37 -19.72
C GLY A 342 3.69 -4.25 -21.22
N ALA A 343 2.45 -3.97 -21.63
CA ALA A 343 2.06 -3.78 -23.02
C ALA A 343 2.77 -2.56 -23.65
N LEU A 344 2.74 -1.39 -23.01
CA LEU A 344 3.45 -0.19 -23.52
C LEU A 344 4.96 -0.41 -23.58
N THR A 345 5.54 -1.10 -22.58
CA THR A 345 6.97 -1.46 -22.61
C THR A 345 7.28 -2.37 -23.80
N GLY A 346 6.43 -3.36 -24.08
CA GLY A 346 6.59 -4.30 -25.19
C GLY A 346 6.32 -3.70 -26.57
N GLU A 347 5.43 -2.72 -26.66
CA GLU A 347 5.20 -1.89 -27.84
C GLU A 347 6.45 -1.07 -28.15
N LEU A 348 6.86 -0.19 -27.24
CA LEU A 348 7.99 0.72 -27.41
C LEU A 348 9.32 0.00 -27.64
N ALA A 349 9.53 -1.17 -27.03
CA ALA A 349 10.75 -1.97 -27.24
C ALA A 349 10.83 -2.66 -28.62
N ARG A 350 9.77 -2.63 -29.44
CA ARG A 350 9.78 -3.20 -30.80
C ARG A 350 9.92 -2.15 -31.90
N LEU A 351 9.66 -0.88 -31.61
CA LEU A 351 9.72 0.21 -32.57
C LEU A 351 11.16 0.52 -32.99
N ASN A 352 11.34 0.97 -34.23
CA ASN A 352 12.57 1.63 -34.63
C ASN A 352 12.65 3.05 -34.03
N ARG A 353 13.79 3.73 -34.17
CA ARG A 353 14.03 5.03 -33.52
C ARG A 353 13.05 6.13 -33.94
N ASP A 354 12.66 6.17 -35.22
CA ASP A 354 11.74 7.17 -35.77
C ASP A 354 10.29 6.91 -35.34
N GLU A 355 9.87 5.65 -35.38
CA GLU A 355 8.56 5.21 -34.88
C GLU A 355 8.43 5.47 -33.37
N PHE A 356 9.49 5.17 -32.61
CA PHE A 356 9.57 5.44 -31.19
C PHE A 356 9.44 6.94 -30.89
N GLY A 357 10.17 7.80 -31.62
CA GLY A 357 10.06 9.26 -31.49
C GLY A 357 8.63 9.76 -31.74
N LYS A 358 8.00 9.30 -32.82
CA LYS A 358 6.58 9.61 -33.13
C LYS A 358 5.63 9.14 -32.02
N ARG A 359 5.87 7.96 -31.44
CA ARG A 359 5.03 7.40 -30.37
C ARG A 359 5.20 8.12 -29.04
N CYS A 360 6.41 8.57 -28.70
CA CYS A 360 6.67 9.43 -27.55
C CYS A 360 6.08 10.84 -27.72
N ALA A 361 6.19 11.43 -28.91
CA ALA A 361 5.54 12.71 -29.21
C ALA A 361 4.00 12.65 -29.07
N ALA A 362 3.38 11.54 -29.49
CA ALA A 362 1.94 11.29 -29.29
C ALA A 362 1.53 11.10 -27.80
N LEU A 363 2.50 10.92 -26.89
CA LEU A 363 2.31 10.91 -25.44
C LEU A 363 2.78 12.22 -24.77
N SER A 364 3.03 13.27 -25.56
CA SER A 364 3.51 14.58 -25.10
C SER A 364 4.85 14.53 -24.34
N PHE A 365 5.76 13.65 -24.77
CA PHE A 365 7.14 13.63 -24.26
C PHE A 365 7.93 14.82 -24.81
N ASP A 366 8.92 15.28 -24.04
CA ASP A 366 10.02 16.09 -24.57
C ASP A 366 11.16 15.21 -25.14
N ASP A 367 12.14 15.84 -25.78
CA ASP A 367 13.28 15.15 -26.39
C ASP A 367 14.10 14.37 -25.35
N TYR A 368 14.32 14.95 -24.17
CA TYR A 368 15.08 14.31 -23.09
C TYR A 368 14.38 13.06 -22.54
N ALA A 369 13.07 13.06 -22.37
CA ALA A 369 12.29 11.90 -21.99
C ALA A 369 12.34 10.81 -23.07
N THR A 370 12.24 11.22 -24.34
CA THR A 370 12.33 10.32 -25.50
C THR A 370 13.72 9.64 -25.54
N ASP A 371 14.79 10.38 -25.36
CA ASP A 371 16.17 9.85 -25.31
C ASP A 371 16.41 8.96 -24.09
N ASN A 372 15.98 9.40 -22.91
CA ASN A 372 16.17 8.64 -21.68
C ASN A 372 15.43 7.30 -21.71
N LEU A 373 14.21 7.26 -22.25
CA LEU A 373 13.43 6.03 -22.37
C LEU A 373 13.98 5.11 -23.46
N TRP A 374 14.40 5.66 -24.61
CA TRP A 374 15.07 4.87 -25.65
C TRP A 374 16.31 4.17 -25.07
N GLY A 375 17.20 4.95 -24.45
CA GLY A 375 18.40 4.41 -23.82
C GLY A 375 18.07 3.37 -22.75
N LEU A 376 17.02 3.57 -21.93
CA LEU A 376 16.64 2.60 -20.90
C LEU A 376 16.23 1.25 -21.50
N LEU A 377 15.47 1.26 -22.60
CA LEU A 377 15.03 0.04 -23.28
C LEU A 377 16.15 -0.61 -24.11
N ASP A 378 17.15 0.16 -24.53
CA ASP A 378 18.35 -0.33 -25.20
C ASP A 378 19.34 -0.95 -24.19
N ASP A 379 19.65 -0.26 -23.10
CA ASP A 379 20.46 -0.74 -21.97
C ASP A 379 19.92 -2.09 -21.45
N GLN A 380 18.60 -2.19 -21.26
CA GLN A 380 17.95 -3.44 -20.84
C GLN A 380 18.07 -4.55 -21.89
N ARG A 381 17.97 -4.23 -23.19
CA ARG A 381 18.18 -5.21 -24.27
C ARG A 381 19.64 -5.68 -24.34
N ALA A 382 20.60 -4.77 -24.21
CA ALA A 382 22.02 -5.11 -24.18
C ALA A 382 22.34 -6.05 -22.99
N ALA A 383 21.81 -5.74 -21.80
CA ALA A 383 22.03 -6.53 -20.59
C ALA A 383 21.35 -7.91 -20.63
N THR A 384 20.08 -7.99 -21.06
CA THR A 384 19.26 -9.20 -20.86
C THR A 384 18.66 -9.81 -22.12
N ARG A 385 19.02 -9.31 -23.31
CA ARG A 385 18.53 -9.68 -24.67
C ARG A 385 17.05 -9.43 -24.95
N VAL A 386 16.23 -9.39 -23.90
CA VAL A 386 14.78 -9.12 -23.96
C VAL A 386 14.39 -8.14 -22.86
N VAL A 387 13.39 -7.30 -23.13
CA VAL A 387 12.77 -6.42 -22.12
C VAL A 387 11.62 -7.18 -21.42
N PRO A 388 11.44 -7.07 -20.10
CA PRO A 388 10.28 -7.64 -19.41
C PRO A 388 8.98 -6.90 -19.76
N THR A 389 7.97 -7.64 -20.23
CA THR A 389 6.67 -7.13 -20.71
C THR A 389 5.50 -7.76 -19.94
N ASP A 390 4.28 -7.60 -20.46
CA ASP A 390 3.07 -8.34 -20.07
C ASP A 390 3.09 -9.80 -20.55
N THR A 391 3.65 -10.07 -21.75
CA THR A 391 3.77 -11.42 -22.33
C THR A 391 5.07 -12.14 -21.96
N THR A 392 6.11 -11.41 -21.53
CA THR A 392 7.46 -11.95 -21.31
C THR A 392 7.94 -11.67 -19.89
N LEU A 393 7.99 -12.72 -19.07
CA LEU A 393 8.70 -12.72 -17.79
C LEU A 393 10.19 -13.02 -18.00
N LEU A 394 11.06 -12.33 -17.27
CA LEU A 394 12.51 -12.50 -17.34
C LEU A 394 13.04 -12.94 -15.98
N VAL A 395 13.82 -14.03 -15.95
CA VAL A 395 14.60 -14.44 -14.78
C VAL A 395 16.06 -14.07 -15.02
N GLU A 396 16.54 -13.06 -14.33
CA GLU A 396 17.93 -12.61 -14.35
C GLU A 396 18.71 -13.28 -13.21
N ARG A 397 19.99 -13.58 -13.44
CA ARG A 397 20.88 -14.14 -12.43
C ARG A 397 22.30 -13.61 -12.58
N PHE A 398 22.82 -12.99 -11.52
CA PHE A 398 24.20 -12.49 -11.43
C PHE A 398 24.80 -12.83 -10.05
N ARG A 399 26.10 -12.58 -9.87
CA ARG A 399 26.76 -12.60 -8.56
C ARG A 399 26.98 -11.17 -8.10
N ASP A 400 26.76 -10.89 -6.82
CA ASP A 400 27.14 -9.61 -6.23
C ASP A 400 28.65 -9.52 -5.95
N GLU A 401 29.08 -8.38 -5.40
CA GLU A 401 30.49 -8.09 -5.09
C GLU A 401 31.09 -9.03 -4.03
N LEU A 402 30.26 -9.71 -3.23
CA LEU A 402 30.67 -10.72 -2.26
C LEU A 402 30.72 -12.13 -2.87
N GLY A 403 30.33 -12.28 -4.14
CA GLY A 403 30.26 -13.54 -4.87
C GLY A 403 28.95 -14.31 -4.69
N ASP A 404 28.00 -13.81 -3.91
CA ASP A 404 26.73 -14.46 -3.64
C ASP A 404 25.79 -14.36 -4.86
N TRP A 405 25.08 -15.46 -5.16
CA TRP A 405 24.13 -15.46 -6.27
C TRP A 405 22.87 -14.65 -5.94
N ARG A 406 22.53 -13.73 -6.82
CA ARG A 406 21.26 -13.02 -6.87
C ARG A 406 20.43 -13.57 -8.03
N VAL A 407 19.20 -13.96 -7.75
CA VAL A 407 18.19 -14.33 -8.76
C VAL A 407 17.05 -13.32 -8.68
N ILE A 408 16.70 -12.68 -9.80
CA ILE A 408 15.63 -11.69 -9.89
C ILE A 408 14.60 -12.16 -10.91
N LEU A 409 13.33 -12.22 -10.53
CA LEU A 409 12.21 -12.31 -11.47
C LEU A 409 11.71 -10.90 -11.77
N HIS A 410 11.82 -10.47 -13.01
CA HIS A 410 11.18 -9.25 -13.52
C HIS A 410 9.76 -9.58 -14.01
N SER A 411 8.77 -8.85 -13.51
CA SER A 411 7.36 -8.98 -13.88
C SER A 411 6.67 -7.62 -13.83
N ARG A 412 5.91 -7.25 -14.87
CA ARG A 412 5.18 -5.97 -14.87
C ARG A 412 3.84 -6.02 -14.13
N THR A 413 3.38 -7.19 -13.69
CA THR A 413 2.02 -7.48 -13.16
C THR A 413 1.59 -6.73 -11.89
N GLY A 414 2.45 -5.94 -11.24
CA GLY A 414 2.11 -5.17 -10.03
C GLY A 414 2.16 -5.98 -8.73
N CYS A 415 2.19 -5.28 -7.58
CA CYS A 415 2.49 -5.87 -6.26
C CYS A 415 1.54 -7.02 -5.90
N GLY A 416 0.23 -6.84 -6.11
CA GLY A 416 -0.78 -7.83 -5.71
C GLY A 416 -0.63 -9.23 -6.34
N CYS A 417 0.07 -9.33 -7.47
CA CYS A 417 0.47 -10.59 -8.11
C CYS A 417 1.88 -11.01 -7.67
N THR A 418 2.85 -10.09 -7.73
CA THR A 418 4.26 -10.36 -7.41
C THR A 418 4.46 -10.82 -5.96
N ASP A 419 3.76 -10.21 -4.99
CA ASP A 419 3.79 -10.63 -3.57
C ASP A 419 3.22 -12.04 -3.37
N ARG A 420 2.19 -12.44 -4.13
CA ARG A 420 1.64 -13.81 -4.04
C ARG A 420 2.64 -14.84 -4.58
N TRP A 421 3.40 -14.48 -5.63
CA TRP A 421 4.48 -15.32 -6.15
C TRP A 421 5.68 -15.36 -5.19
N ARG A 422 6.08 -14.23 -4.58
CA ARG A 422 7.08 -14.14 -3.49
C ARG A 422 6.79 -15.16 -2.38
N TRP A 423 5.58 -15.12 -1.81
CA TRP A 423 5.18 -16.03 -0.73
C TRP A 423 5.16 -17.50 -1.16
N ARG A 424 4.68 -17.78 -2.38
CA ARG A 424 4.63 -19.15 -2.90
C ARG A 424 6.03 -19.72 -3.16
N TRP A 425 6.93 -18.91 -3.69
CA TRP A 425 8.32 -19.28 -3.96
C TRP A 425 9.10 -19.49 -2.66
N ALA A 426 8.94 -18.62 -1.67
CA ALA A 426 9.53 -18.79 -0.33
C ALA A 426 9.06 -20.11 0.33
N GLY A 427 7.78 -20.46 0.20
CA GLY A 427 7.24 -21.74 0.66
C GLY A 427 7.81 -22.95 -0.09
N GLY A 428 8.20 -22.80 -1.36
CA GLY A 428 8.90 -23.83 -2.14
C GLY A 428 10.35 -24.01 -1.70
N CYS A 429 11.13 -22.92 -1.60
CA CYS A 429 12.53 -22.97 -1.18
C CYS A 429 12.71 -23.54 0.22
N GLY A 430 11.83 -23.20 1.17
CA GLY A 430 11.84 -23.77 2.52
C GLY A 430 11.59 -25.29 2.59
N SER A 431 11.21 -25.93 1.48
CA SER A 431 11.13 -27.40 1.37
C SER A 431 12.30 -28.04 0.62
N ALA A 432 13.13 -27.24 -0.06
CA ALA A 432 14.26 -27.69 -0.87
C ALA A 432 15.62 -27.53 -0.16
N THR A 433 15.74 -26.57 0.76
CA THR A 433 16.95 -26.35 1.57
C THR A 433 16.68 -26.66 3.05
N THR A 434 17.51 -27.50 3.67
CA THR A 434 17.52 -27.82 5.11
C THR A 434 17.87 -26.63 6.03
N SER A 435 17.97 -25.42 5.49
CA SER A 435 18.25 -24.18 6.22
C SER A 435 17.01 -23.67 6.94
N THR A 436 17.21 -23.18 8.17
CA THR A 436 16.16 -22.58 9.01
C THR A 436 15.49 -21.40 8.33
N ARG A 437 14.23 -21.60 7.89
CA ARG A 437 13.18 -20.58 7.67
C ARG A 437 13.71 -19.22 7.19
N SER A 438 14.30 -19.19 5.99
CA SER A 438 14.77 -17.96 5.35
C SER A 438 13.64 -16.91 5.27
N PRO A 439 13.91 -15.62 5.56
CA PRO A 439 12.90 -14.58 5.43
C PRO A 439 12.45 -14.42 3.97
N PRO A 440 11.19 -14.01 3.73
CA PRO A 440 10.62 -13.91 2.39
C PRO A 440 11.37 -12.86 1.54
N PRO A 441 11.72 -13.15 0.27
CA PRO A 441 12.64 -12.33 -0.54
C PRO A 441 12.11 -10.90 -0.77
N PRO A 442 12.95 -9.85 -0.82
CA PRO A 442 12.51 -8.49 -1.12
C PRO A 442 11.72 -8.43 -2.43
N THR A 443 10.66 -7.62 -2.45
CA THR A 443 9.67 -7.54 -3.53
C THR A 443 9.26 -6.09 -3.79
N THR A 444 9.00 -5.78 -5.06
CA THR A 444 8.49 -4.49 -5.55
C THR A 444 7.35 -4.72 -6.55
N ALA A 445 6.74 -3.65 -7.05
CA ALA A 445 5.75 -3.70 -8.13
C ALA A 445 6.26 -4.29 -9.47
N SER A 446 7.59 -4.38 -9.64
CA SER A 446 8.21 -4.74 -10.94
C SER A 446 9.16 -5.95 -10.87
N TRP A 447 9.57 -6.37 -9.67
CA TRP A 447 10.44 -7.54 -9.48
C TRP A 447 10.38 -8.11 -8.05
N PHE A 448 10.76 -9.38 -7.88
CA PHE A 448 11.22 -9.90 -6.60
C PHE A 448 12.51 -10.71 -6.77
N GLY A 449 13.37 -10.73 -5.76
CA GLY A 449 14.68 -11.34 -5.89
C GLY A 449 15.21 -11.95 -4.60
N CYS A 450 15.94 -13.06 -4.72
CA CYS A 450 16.45 -13.82 -3.58
C CYS A 450 17.97 -14.01 -3.65
N PRO A 451 18.69 -13.87 -2.52
CA PRO A 451 20.02 -14.44 -2.37
C PRO A 451 19.93 -15.97 -2.26
N THR A 452 20.71 -16.70 -3.06
CA THR A 452 20.80 -18.17 -2.97
C THR A 452 22.24 -18.60 -2.73
N PRO A 453 22.57 -19.26 -1.60
CA PRO A 453 23.89 -19.86 -1.44
C PRO A 453 24.03 -21.08 -2.38
N GLY A 454 25.07 -21.08 -3.21
CA GLY A 454 25.46 -22.25 -4.01
C GLY A 454 24.78 -22.43 -5.37
N THR A 455 25.01 -23.60 -5.98
CA THR A 455 24.91 -23.89 -7.42
C THR A 455 23.55 -24.42 -7.90
N HIS A 456 22.43 -23.99 -7.31
CA HIS A 456 21.10 -24.45 -7.73
C HIS A 456 20.57 -23.74 -9.00
N HIS A 457 19.98 -24.50 -9.93
CA HIS A 457 19.31 -23.98 -11.13
C HIS A 457 17.91 -23.42 -10.77
N PRO A 458 17.63 -22.11 -10.94
CA PRO A 458 16.44 -21.49 -10.34
C PRO A 458 15.21 -21.44 -11.25
N ALA A 459 15.36 -21.50 -12.58
CA ALA A 459 14.30 -21.14 -13.53
C ALA A 459 13.03 -22.00 -13.43
N ARG A 460 13.15 -23.29 -13.09
CA ARG A 460 11.98 -24.19 -12.90
C ARG A 460 11.15 -23.87 -11.65
N ASN A 461 11.70 -23.15 -10.66
CA ASN A 461 11.02 -22.90 -9.38
C ASN A 461 9.98 -21.77 -9.44
N PHE A 462 9.89 -21.04 -10.57
CA PHE A 462 8.90 -19.96 -10.77
C PHE A 462 7.65 -20.42 -11.53
N SER A 463 7.63 -21.65 -12.08
CA SER A 463 6.47 -22.22 -12.76
C SER A 463 5.61 -23.03 -11.78
N PHE A 464 4.29 -22.83 -11.82
CA PHE A 464 3.36 -23.44 -10.87
C PHE A 464 2.07 -23.94 -11.55
N SER A 465 1.88 -25.25 -11.63
CA SER A 465 0.80 -25.89 -12.39
C SER A 465 -0.58 -25.97 -11.70
N THR A 466 -0.70 -25.57 -10.43
CA THR A 466 -1.97 -25.69 -9.67
C THR A 466 -2.24 -24.49 -8.77
N PRO A 467 -3.50 -24.05 -8.62
CA PRO A 467 -3.92 -23.12 -7.57
C PRO A 467 -4.09 -23.90 -6.24
N ARG A 468 -2.98 -24.33 -5.63
CA ARG A 468 -3.03 -24.79 -4.23
C ARG A 468 -3.37 -23.60 -3.35
N ARG A 469 -4.48 -23.68 -2.59
CA ARG A 469 -4.69 -22.82 -1.42
C ARG A 469 -3.50 -23.02 -0.49
N SER A 470 -2.78 -21.95 -0.19
CA SER A 470 -1.71 -21.93 0.79
C SER A 470 -2.32 -21.93 2.20
N THR A 471 -2.76 -23.09 2.67
CA THR A 471 -3.24 -23.30 4.04
C THR A 471 -2.17 -23.00 5.11
N THR A 472 -0.91 -22.89 4.70
CA THR A 472 0.25 -22.60 5.55
C THR A 472 0.77 -21.16 5.43
N SER A 473 0.25 -20.33 4.52
CA SER A 473 0.56 -18.90 4.52
C SER A 473 -0.38 -18.18 5.49
N SER A 474 0.07 -17.99 6.72
CA SER A 474 -0.51 -16.97 7.61
C SER A 474 -0.64 -15.66 6.84
N PRO A 475 -1.73 -14.87 7.00
CA PRO A 475 -1.67 -13.47 6.62
C PRO A 475 -0.47 -12.82 7.33
N PRO A 476 0.23 -11.85 6.70
CA PRO A 476 1.37 -11.19 7.32
C PRO A 476 1.01 -10.63 8.71
N ARG A 477 1.89 -10.84 9.69
CA ARG A 477 1.57 -10.61 11.11
C ARG A 477 1.25 -9.14 11.46
N TRP A 478 1.69 -8.19 10.65
CA TRP A 478 1.33 -6.77 10.76
C TRP A 478 -0.13 -6.51 10.34
N ALA A 479 -0.67 -7.25 9.36
CA ALA A 479 -2.07 -7.09 8.94
C ALA A 479 -3.03 -7.46 10.08
N SER A 480 -2.69 -8.52 10.84
CA SER A 480 -3.39 -8.86 12.08
C SER A 480 -3.23 -7.81 13.20
N ARG A 481 -2.19 -6.96 13.18
CA ARG A 481 -2.05 -5.84 14.13
C ARG A 481 -3.06 -4.73 13.81
N HIS A 482 -3.20 -4.36 12.53
CA HIS A 482 -4.18 -3.33 12.13
C HIS A 482 -5.64 -3.81 12.22
N CYS A 483 -5.90 -5.11 12.03
CA CYS A 483 -7.24 -5.68 12.25
C CYS A 483 -7.55 -5.97 13.73
N SER A 484 -6.59 -5.78 14.65
CA SER A 484 -6.82 -5.91 16.09
C SER A 484 -7.40 -4.61 16.67
N PRO A 485 -8.38 -4.67 17.59
CA PRO A 485 -8.94 -3.45 18.17
C PRO A 485 -7.86 -2.60 18.87
N PRO A 486 -7.82 -1.27 18.63
CA PRO A 486 -6.81 -0.42 19.25
C PRO A 486 -6.84 -0.53 20.78
N GLY A 487 -5.66 -0.58 21.39
CA GLY A 487 -5.49 -0.81 22.84
C GLY A 487 -5.32 -2.27 23.27
N SER A 488 -5.03 -3.22 22.35
CA SER A 488 -4.47 -4.53 22.69
C SER A 488 -3.00 -4.40 23.11
N GLY A 489 -2.78 -4.14 24.40
CA GLY A 489 -1.45 -3.88 24.95
C GLY A 489 -0.56 -5.12 25.06
N SER A 490 0.55 -5.10 24.30
CA SER A 490 1.85 -5.69 24.63
C SER A 490 2.25 -7.08 24.09
N ARG A 491 3.58 -7.22 23.98
CA ARG A 491 4.44 -8.43 24.01
C ARG A 491 4.27 -9.53 22.94
N ARG A 492 5.34 -9.66 22.14
CA ARG A 492 5.81 -10.83 21.38
C ARG A 492 5.04 -12.15 21.57
N ARG A 493 4.09 -12.43 20.67
CA ARG A 493 3.93 -13.70 19.90
C ARG A 493 2.66 -13.63 19.02
N GLY A 494 2.77 -13.08 17.81
CA GLY A 494 1.66 -13.15 16.85
C GLY A 494 1.28 -14.60 16.54
N LEU A 495 -0.03 -14.91 16.55
CA LEU A 495 -0.60 -16.21 16.20
C LEU A 495 -1.78 -16.02 15.22
N CYS A 496 -2.06 -17.05 14.42
CA CYS A 496 -2.84 -16.93 13.19
C CYS A 496 -4.33 -16.70 13.43
N CYS A 497 -4.90 -15.70 12.74
CA CYS A 497 -6.29 -15.79 12.30
C CYS A 497 -6.37 -16.78 11.12
N CYS A 498 -6.65 -18.06 11.41
CA CYS A 498 -7.03 -19.01 10.36
C CYS A 498 -8.49 -18.77 9.95
N PRO A 499 -8.82 -18.69 8.64
CA PRO A 499 -10.21 -18.60 8.21
C PRO A 499 -10.96 -19.90 8.55
N VAL A 500 -12.19 -19.74 9.07
CA VAL A 500 -13.08 -20.84 9.48
C VAL A 500 -13.27 -21.85 8.34
N ALA A 501 -13.22 -23.14 8.69
CA ALA A 501 -13.10 -24.22 7.72
C ALA A 501 -14.36 -24.45 6.86
N THR A 502 -14.14 -24.72 5.57
CA THR A 502 -15.09 -25.44 4.71
C THR A 502 -15.04 -26.94 5.03
N PRO A 503 -16.18 -27.67 5.01
CA PRO A 503 -16.26 -29.07 5.44
C PRO A 503 -15.71 -30.05 4.38
N ALA A 504 -14.39 -30.14 4.28
CA ALA A 504 -13.69 -31.05 3.35
C ALA A 504 -12.34 -31.55 3.89
N ALA A 505 -12.26 -31.85 5.20
CA ALA A 505 -11.05 -32.36 5.85
C ALA A 505 -11.29 -33.44 6.93
N ALA A 506 -12.46 -34.09 6.92
CA ALA A 506 -12.77 -35.22 7.80
C ALA A 506 -12.51 -36.56 7.07
N ARG A 507 -11.24 -36.90 6.83
CA ARG A 507 -10.77 -38.22 6.33
C ARG A 507 -9.24 -38.36 6.40
N ARG A 508 -8.68 -38.47 7.62
CA ARG A 508 -7.33 -39.04 7.87
C ARG A 508 -6.99 -39.34 9.35
N CYS A 509 -8.00 -39.66 10.16
CA CYS A 509 -7.92 -40.40 11.43
C CYS A 509 -9.21 -41.22 11.51
N GLY A 510 -9.26 -42.51 11.79
CA GLY A 510 -8.25 -43.57 11.86
C GLY A 510 -9.00 -44.90 12.06
N THR A 511 -8.35 -46.07 12.02
CA THR A 511 -8.99 -47.34 12.45
C THR A 511 -7.98 -48.36 12.97
N SER A 512 -7.97 -48.52 14.28
CA SER A 512 -7.80 -49.82 14.94
C SER A 512 -9.04 -50.08 15.80
N ALA A 513 -9.39 -51.35 15.98
CA ALA A 513 -10.56 -51.88 16.73
C ALA A 513 -11.96 -51.82 16.04
N SER A 514 -12.42 -53.02 15.65
CA SER A 514 -13.78 -53.59 15.76
C SER A 514 -15.03 -52.83 15.29
N ALA A 515 -15.68 -53.37 14.25
CA ALA A 515 -17.14 -53.32 14.03
C ALA A 515 -17.82 -54.58 14.64
N PRO A 516 -19.15 -54.58 14.92
CA PRO A 516 -20.12 -55.15 13.97
C PRO A 516 -21.49 -54.36 13.96
N PRO A 517 -22.68 -54.90 13.55
CA PRO A 517 -23.20 -54.63 12.20
C PRO A 517 -24.65 -54.06 12.08
N SER A 518 -24.92 -53.43 10.93
CA SER A 518 -26.19 -53.35 10.16
C SER A 518 -27.55 -52.98 10.81
N CYS A 519 -28.16 -51.87 10.35
CA CYS A 519 -29.58 -51.63 9.96
C CYS A 519 -29.70 -50.13 9.54
N SER A 520 -30.11 -49.64 8.36
CA SER A 520 -31.18 -49.92 7.38
C SER A 520 -32.40 -48.97 7.47
N ARG A 521 -32.55 -48.12 6.42
CA ARG A 521 -33.76 -47.41 5.91
C ARG A 521 -34.30 -46.13 6.58
N TRP A 522 -34.73 -45.22 5.70
CA TRP A 522 -35.51 -43.98 5.92
C TRP A 522 -37.04 -44.24 5.91
N PRO A 523 -37.85 -43.31 6.46
CA PRO A 523 -38.70 -42.41 5.63
C PRO A 523 -38.60 -40.92 6.12
N ALA A 524 -38.81 -39.83 5.37
CA ALA A 524 -39.79 -39.45 4.33
C ALA A 524 -41.21 -39.09 4.86
N ASN A 525 -41.53 -37.78 5.04
CA ASN A 525 -42.87 -37.19 4.74
C ASN A 525 -43.00 -35.64 4.81
N ILE A 526 -44.11 -35.12 4.25
CA ILE A 526 -44.40 -33.74 3.77
C ILE A 526 -45.82 -33.29 4.24
N PRO A 527 -46.04 -32.08 4.83
CA PRO A 527 -46.38 -30.81 4.13
C PRO A 527 -45.68 -29.56 4.72
N THR A 528 -45.75 -28.28 4.29
CA THR A 528 -46.51 -27.43 3.32
C THR A 528 -47.90 -26.86 3.66
N SER A 529 -47.96 -25.58 4.05
CA SER A 529 -49.01 -24.57 3.76
C SER A 529 -48.35 -23.17 3.77
N ARG A 530 -48.61 -22.15 2.92
CA ARG A 530 -49.72 -21.63 2.09
C ARG A 530 -50.80 -20.78 2.81
N SER A 531 -50.57 -19.47 2.91
CA SER A 531 -51.47 -18.34 2.55
C SER A 531 -50.72 -17.01 2.82
N CYS A 532 -50.54 -16.01 1.95
CA CYS A 532 -51.34 -15.35 0.91
C CYS A 532 -52.35 -14.31 1.44
N TRP A 533 -51.97 -13.01 1.46
CA TRP A 533 -52.71 -11.92 0.77
C TRP A 533 -52.03 -10.52 0.79
N LYS A 534 -51.99 -9.91 -0.41
CA LYS A 534 -52.02 -8.48 -0.83
C LYS A 534 -51.44 -7.34 0.07
N PRO A 535 -50.53 -6.51 -0.48
CA PRO A 535 -50.44 -5.09 -0.16
C PRO A 535 -51.39 -4.24 -1.03
N SER A 536 -51.99 -3.21 -0.46
CA SER A 536 -52.72 -2.15 -1.20
C SER A 536 -51.74 -1.09 -1.73
N ALA A 537 -52.12 -0.42 -2.83
CA ALA A 537 -51.26 0.53 -3.53
C ALA A 537 -51.82 1.96 -3.50
N SER A 538 -50.94 2.95 -3.34
CA SER A 538 -51.06 4.32 -3.87
C SER A 538 -49.76 5.11 -3.60
N ALA A 539 -49.36 6.14 -4.35
CA ALA A 539 -49.45 6.40 -5.80
C ALA A 539 -48.51 7.58 -6.17
N CYS A 540 -47.72 7.45 -7.26
CA CYS A 540 -47.05 8.49 -8.11
C CYS A 540 -45.83 7.80 -8.77
N LYS A 541 -45.72 7.50 -10.09
CA LYS A 541 -45.95 8.30 -11.33
C LYS A 541 -45.20 9.64 -11.28
N THR A 542 -44.38 10.06 -12.25
CA THR A 542 -43.93 9.55 -13.57
C THR A 542 -42.62 10.31 -13.90
N SER A 543 -41.74 9.97 -14.86
CA SER A 543 -41.97 9.58 -16.26
C SER A 543 -40.73 8.91 -16.87
N THR A 544 -40.87 8.39 -18.09
CA THR A 544 -39.82 7.71 -18.86
C THR A 544 -39.82 8.23 -20.28
N THR A 545 -38.66 8.53 -20.85
CA THR A 545 -38.46 8.62 -22.30
C THR A 545 -37.14 7.98 -22.67
N ALA A 546 -37.19 7.03 -23.60
CA ALA A 546 -36.06 6.31 -24.17
C ALA A 546 -36.27 6.16 -25.68
N ARG A 547 -35.20 5.76 -26.40
CA ARG A 547 -35.09 5.28 -27.80
C ARG A 547 -34.40 6.23 -28.79
N PRO A 548 -33.82 5.69 -29.88
CA PRO A 548 -33.70 4.26 -30.24
C PRO A 548 -32.62 3.49 -29.45
#